data_AF-A0A2E6VPP9-F1
#
_entry.id   AF-A0A2E6VPP9-F1
#
_cell.length_a   1.000
_cell.length_b   1.000
_cell.length_c   1.000
_cell.angle_alpha   90.00
_cell.angle_beta   90.00
_cell.angle_gamma   90.00
#
_symmetry.space_group_name_H-M   'P 1'
#
loop_
_entity.id
_entity.type
_entity.pdbx_description
1 polymer ?
#
loop_
_entity_poly.entity_id
_entity_poly.type
_entity_poly.pdbx_seq_one_letter_code
_entity_poly.pdbx_strand_id
1 'polypeptide(L)'
;MAAIPELMSRLGWTQEKLALYVARAAPCAQVETGPPWWLSWPIHLRQAVSHLGLVYEIQAVPGSGGTSLALTAMMAQKQIQDHTYQKQHWLMGIEPPGQCFNGHALAMLGFDNDTLIMGRPEKKDTSIMALQAVRSGLFAAVFIDLSAESRLGSWVTHSRRLMLAARESHTMVWLQTSMKAHRHKPLSSQVRMRVTPQANNIDVQLLKHARGGAPWNGELRHPATWHFESEQNMFLLSHETS
;
A
#
# COMPACT_ATOMS: atom_id res chain seq x y z
N MET A 1 24.91 -2.44 16.11
CA MET A 1 23.53 -1.91 15.96
C MET A 1 23.66 -0.43 15.72
N ALA A 2 23.25 0.06 14.56
CA ALA A 2 23.31 1.49 14.24
C ALA A 2 21.98 2.13 14.63
N ALA A 3 22.00 3.07 15.57
CA ALA A 3 20.81 3.81 16.00
C ALA A 3 20.27 4.65 14.82
N ILE A 4 18.97 4.97 14.82
CA ILE A 4 18.26 5.78 13.80
C ILE A 4 19.05 7.01 13.28
N PRO A 5 19.80 7.76 14.11
CA PRO A 5 20.64 8.87 13.64
C PRO A 5 21.72 8.45 12.63
N GLU A 6 22.21 7.22 12.69
CA GLU A 6 23.31 6.72 11.88
C GLU A 6 22.85 6.28 10.48
N LEU A 7 21.61 5.78 10.35
CA LEU A 7 21.00 5.49 9.04
C LEU A 7 20.59 6.80 8.32
N MET A 8 20.07 7.77 9.07
CA MET A 8 19.75 9.11 8.57
C MET A 8 21.01 9.88 8.17
N SER A 9 22.08 9.78 8.96
CA SER A 9 23.43 10.29 8.64
C SER A 9 24.01 9.68 7.37
N ARG A 10 23.91 8.36 7.18
CA ARG A 10 24.40 7.65 5.99
C ARG A 10 23.69 8.04 4.70
N LEU A 11 22.41 8.39 4.78
CA LEU A 11 21.65 8.94 3.64
C LEU A 11 21.85 10.44 3.48
N GLY A 12 22.53 11.10 4.43
CA GLY A 12 22.69 12.55 4.47
C GLY A 12 21.41 13.30 4.79
N TRP A 13 20.39 12.63 5.35
CA TRP A 13 19.10 13.20 5.74
C TRP A 13 19.17 13.67 7.20
N THR A 14 19.19 14.97 7.42
CA THR A 14 18.99 15.57 8.76
C THR A 14 17.50 15.75 9.03
N GLN A 15 17.09 15.93 10.29
CA GLN A 15 15.70 16.33 10.59
C GLN A 15 15.32 17.63 9.85
N GLU A 16 16.26 18.56 9.73
CA GLU A 16 16.08 19.78 8.91
C GLU A 16 15.91 19.48 7.43
N LYS A 17 16.66 18.53 6.84
CA LYS A 17 16.46 18.11 5.45
C LYS A 17 15.14 17.39 5.24
N LEU A 18 14.64 16.67 6.25
CA LEU A 18 13.34 16.02 6.23
C LEU A 18 12.21 17.06 6.33
N ALA A 19 12.38 18.10 7.15
CA ALA A 19 11.48 19.26 7.22
C ALA A 19 11.54 20.12 5.94
N LEU A 20 12.73 20.34 5.37
CA LEU A 20 12.94 21.02 4.09
C LEU A 20 12.42 20.20 2.91
N TYR A 21 12.48 18.87 2.97
CA TYR A 21 11.85 17.96 2.00
C TYR A 21 10.33 18.13 2.00
N VAL A 22 9.72 18.18 3.19
CA VAL A 22 8.29 18.48 3.37
C VAL A 22 7.94 19.89 2.86
N ALA A 23 8.79 20.88 3.13
CA ALA A 23 8.58 22.26 2.68
C ALA A 23 8.83 22.47 1.17
N ARG A 24 9.71 21.69 0.54
CA ARG A 24 10.06 21.80 -0.90
C ARG A 24 9.28 20.86 -1.82
N ALA A 25 8.59 19.85 -1.29
CA ALA A 25 7.58 19.09 -2.05
C ALA A 25 6.31 19.91 -2.32
N ALA A 26 6.18 21.09 -1.71
CA ALA A 26 5.02 21.96 -1.77
C ALA A 26 4.76 22.76 -3.08
N PRO A 27 5.68 22.95 -4.06
CA PRO A 27 5.36 23.83 -5.19
C PRO A 27 4.62 23.15 -6.35
N CYS A 28 4.21 21.87 -6.24
CA CYS A 28 3.44 21.20 -7.30
C CYS A 28 1.94 21.04 -7.00
N ALA A 29 1.44 21.57 -5.88
CA ALA A 29 0.00 21.67 -5.64
C ALA A 29 -0.28 22.96 -4.88
N GLN A 30 -0.88 23.94 -5.55
CA GLN A 30 -1.63 25.01 -4.90
C GLN A 30 -2.96 24.44 -4.37
N VAL A 31 -2.85 23.43 -3.52
CA VAL A 31 -3.88 23.05 -2.55
C VAL A 31 -3.19 23.31 -1.22
N GLU A 32 -3.86 23.98 -0.29
CA GLU A 32 -3.38 24.18 1.08
C GLU A 32 -3.25 22.81 1.78
N THR A 33 -2.24 22.03 1.40
CA THR A 33 -2.00 20.72 1.95
C THR A 33 -1.11 20.94 3.15
N GLY A 34 -1.66 20.70 4.34
CA GLY A 34 -0.86 20.39 5.52
C GLY A 34 0.17 19.28 5.23
N PRO A 35 1.05 18.96 6.21
CA PRO A 35 2.05 17.92 6.03
C PRO A 35 1.40 16.65 5.45
N PRO A 36 2.08 15.92 4.53
CA PRO A 36 1.54 14.71 3.94
C PRO A 36 0.95 13.86 5.04
N TRP A 37 -0.34 13.56 4.94
CA TRP A 37 -1.13 13.02 6.04
C TRP A 37 -0.60 11.67 6.53
N TRP A 38 0.15 10.92 5.72
CA TRP A 38 0.89 9.72 6.14
C TRP A 38 2.01 10.01 7.16
N LEU A 39 2.43 11.27 7.32
CA LEU A 39 3.30 11.72 8.40
C LEU A 39 2.61 11.67 9.77
N SER A 40 1.28 11.62 9.83
CA SER A 40 0.55 11.38 11.08
C SER A 40 0.57 9.91 11.52
N TRP A 41 1.01 8.99 10.64
CA TRP A 41 1.04 7.57 10.97
C TRP A 41 2.03 7.27 12.11
N PRO A 42 1.76 6.26 12.95
CA PRO A 42 2.70 5.76 13.92
C PRO A 42 4.06 5.45 13.27
N ILE A 43 5.14 5.77 13.99
CA ILE A 43 6.50 5.68 13.45
C ILE A 43 6.83 4.28 12.92
N HIS A 44 6.31 3.23 13.55
CA HIS A 44 6.50 1.84 13.14
C HIS A 44 5.86 1.55 11.78
N LEU A 45 4.69 2.13 11.51
CA LEU A 45 4.04 1.98 10.21
C LEU A 45 4.79 2.77 9.13
N ARG A 46 5.22 4.01 9.44
CA ARG A 46 6.05 4.80 8.53
C ARG A 46 7.36 4.08 8.19
N GLN A 47 8.01 3.47 9.18
CA GLN A 47 9.20 2.64 8.98
C GLN A 47 8.91 1.40 8.14
N ALA A 48 7.78 0.74 8.39
CA ALA A 48 7.39 -0.44 7.63
C ALA A 48 7.20 -0.10 6.15
N VAL A 49 6.62 1.06 5.81
CA VAL A 49 6.29 1.43 4.42
C VAL A 49 7.38 2.21 3.68
N SER A 50 8.44 2.67 4.36
CA SER A 50 9.51 3.49 3.76
C SER A 50 10.59 2.70 3.03
N HIS A 51 10.60 1.37 3.16
CA HIS A 51 11.62 0.52 2.55
C HIS A 51 11.24 0.09 1.13
N LEU A 52 12.00 0.52 0.12
CA LEU A 52 11.72 0.20 -1.28
C LEU A 52 11.96 -1.29 -1.63
N GLY A 53 11.28 -1.77 -2.67
CA GLY A 53 11.41 -3.13 -3.21
C GLY A 53 10.91 -4.26 -2.30
N LEU A 54 9.88 -4.00 -1.48
CA LEU A 54 9.31 -4.99 -0.56
C LEU A 54 7.91 -5.45 -0.99
N VAL A 55 7.55 -6.66 -0.56
CA VAL A 55 6.20 -7.23 -0.67
C VAL A 55 5.50 -7.15 0.68
N TYR A 56 4.34 -6.52 0.68
CA TYR A 56 3.43 -6.36 1.81
C TYR A 56 2.25 -7.29 1.63
N GLU A 57 1.81 -7.89 2.72
CA GLU A 57 0.56 -8.61 2.80
C GLU A 57 -0.36 -7.92 3.79
N ILE A 58 -1.52 -7.48 3.34
CA ILE A 58 -2.62 -7.01 4.17
C ILE A 58 -3.65 -8.13 4.25
N GLN A 59 -3.92 -8.59 5.46
CA GLN A 59 -5.03 -9.48 5.77
C GLN A 59 -6.19 -8.63 6.24
N ALA A 60 -7.27 -8.59 5.45
CA ALA A 60 -8.41 -7.75 5.70
C ALA A 60 -9.72 -8.56 5.62
N VAL A 61 -10.72 -8.08 6.34
CA VAL A 61 -12.12 -8.42 6.07
C VAL A 61 -12.71 -7.37 5.13
N PRO A 62 -13.74 -7.70 4.32
CA PRO A 62 -14.43 -6.71 3.49
C PRO A 62 -14.85 -5.50 4.34
N GLY A 63 -14.59 -4.29 3.83
CA GLY A 63 -14.94 -3.04 4.53
C GLY A 63 -14.00 -2.65 5.68
N SER A 64 -12.91 -3.37 5.97
CA SER A 64 -12.02 -3.01 7.09
C SER A 64 -11.11 -1.80 6.86
N GLY A 65 -11.14 -1.19 5.68
CA GLY A 65 -10.18 -0.13 5.29
C GLY A 65 -8.80 -0.64 4.85
N GLY A 66 -8.62 -1.95 4.68
CA GLY A 66 -7.36 -2.53 4.17
C GLY A 66 -6.94 -1.98 2.81
N THR A 67 -7.88 -1.83 1.87
CA THR A 67 -7.64 -1.24 0.55
C THR A 67 -7.19 0.22 0.68
N SER A 68 -7.92 1.02 1.47
CA SER A 68 -7.59 2.44 1.71
C SER A 68 -6.18 2.58 2.27
N LEU A 69 -5.82 1.76 3.27
CA LEU A 69 -4.49 1.74 3.86
C LEU A 69 -3.41 1.42 2.81
N ALA A 70 -3.64 0.42 1.97
CA ALA A 70 -2.69 0.02 0.92
C ALA A 70 -2.48 1.15 -0.09
N LEU A 71 -3.56 1.68 -0.65
CA LEU A 71 -3.54 2.73 -1.66
C LEU A 71 -2.86 4.00 -1.14
N THR A 72 -3.18 4.38 0.09
CA THR A 72 -2.47 5.44 0.79
C THR A 72 -0.96 5.21 0.85
N ALA A 73 -0.56 4.03 1.30
CA ALA A 73 0.85 3.72 1.48
C ALA A 73 1.58 3.76 0.14
N MET A 74 0.91 3.35 -0.94
CA MET A 74 1.42 3.45 -2.30
C MET A 74 1.64 4.90 -2.74
N MET A 75 0.71 5.82 -2.43
CA MET A 75 0.90 7.24 -2.72
C MET A 75 2.11 7.81 -1.99
N ALA A 76 2.26 7.48 -0.70
CA ALA A 76 3.45 7.88 0.06
C ALA A 76 4.74 7.31 -0.55
N GLN A 77 4.71 6.05 -1.00
CA GLN A 77 5.85 5.39 -1.64
C GLN A 77 6.20 5.99 -3.00
N LYS A 78 5.20 6.33 -3.82
CA LYS A 78 5.39 7.04 -5.09
C LYS A 78 6.12 8.35 -4.86
N GLN A 79 5.67 9.17 -3.92
CA GLN A 79 6.30 10.44 -3.58
C GLN A 79 7.78 10.25 -3.17
N ILE A 80 8.07 9.26 -2.31
CA ILE A 80 9.43 8.94 -1.88
C ILE A 80 10.30 8.51 -3.08
N GLN A 81 9.80 7.63 -3.94
CA GLN A 81 10.55 7.14 -5.09
C GLN A 81 10.78 8.22 -6.13
N ASP A 82 9.76 8.99 -6.47
CA ASP A 82 9.85 10.05 -7.46
C ASP A 82 10.92 11.07 -7.08
N HIS A 83 11.00 11.40 -5.80
CA HIS A 83 12.04 12.26 -5.28
C HIS A 83 13.42 11.59 -5.29
N THR A 84 13.51 10.35 -4.80
CA THR A 84 14.79 9.63 -4.67
C THR A 84 15.45 9.42 -6.02
N TYR A 85 14.67 9.10 -7.05
CA TYR A 85 15.16 8.80 -8.39
C TYR A 85 15.00 9.95 -9.39
N GLN A 86 14.42 11.08 -8.98
CA GLN A 86 14.15 12.25 -9.84
C GLN A 86 13.39 11.87 -11.12
N LYS A 87 12.44 10.94 -11.01
CA LYS A 87 11.67 10.39 -12.14
C LYS A 87 10.21 10.24 -11.72
N GLN A 88 9.27 10.52 -12.61
CA GLN A 88 7.86 10.21 -12.38
C GLN A 88 7.60 8.72 -12.51
N HIS A 89 7.08 8.09 -11.46
CA HIS A 89 6.57 6.73 -11.47
C HIS A 89 5.04 6.72 -11.49
N TRP A 90 4.48 5.59 -11.91
CA TRP A 90 3.05 5.34 -11.86
C TRP A 90 2.70 4.41 -10.68
N LEU A 91 1.42 4.28 -10.41
CA LEU A 91 0.85 3.29 -9.51
C LEU A 91 -0.01 2.32 -10.31
N MET A 92 -0.10 1.07 -9.87
CA MET A 92 -0.99 0.10 -10.49
C MET A 92 -1.90 -0.55 -9.47
N GLY A 93 -3.20 -0.65 -9.77
CA GLY A 93 -4.17 -1.48 -9.08
C GLY A 93 -4.58 -2.66 -9.95
N ILE A 94 -4.41 -3.88 -9.44
CA ILE A 94 -4.86 -5.10 -10.11
C ILE A 94 -6.03 -5.67 -9.32
N GLU A 95 -7.20 -5.69 -9.96
CA GLU A 95 -8.47 -6.10 -9.36
C GLU A 95 -8.84 -7.52 -9.77
N PRO A 96 -9.56 -8.27 -8.92
CA PRO A 96 -10.17 -9.51 -9.34
C PRO A 96 -11.31 -9.23 -10.33
N PRO A 97 -11.66 -10.21 -11.18
CA PRO A 97 -12.81 -10.09 -12.07
C PRO A 97 -14.11 -9.76 -11.31
N GLY A 98 -14.91 -8.85 -11.86
CA GLY A 98 -16.21 -8.46 -11.29
C GLY A 98 -16.13 -7.50 -10.10
N GLN A 99 -14.97 -6.92 -9.85
CA GLN A 99 -14.78 -5.84 -8.88
C GLN A 99 -14.18 -4.62 -9.56
N CYS A 100 -14.55 -3.44 -9.07
CA CYS A 100 -14.01 -2.17 -9.54
C CYS A 100 -13.86 -1.17 -8.40
N PHE A 101 -12.74 -0.47 -8.39
CA PHE A 101 -12.51 0.62 -7.48
C PHE A 101 -13.50 1.74 -7.74
N ASN A 102 -14.05 2.24 -6.66
CA ASN A 102 -14.89 3.42 -6.69
C ASN A 102 -13.99 4.65 -6.97
N GLY A 103 -14.14 5.24 -8.17
CA GLY A 103 -13.36 6.40 -8.59
C GLY A 103 -13.51 7.62 -7.67
N HIS A 104 -14.69 7.84 -7.10
CA HIS A 104 -14.90 8.93 -6.13
C HIS A 104 -14.09 8.70 -4.85
N ALA A 105 -14.09 7.47 -4.33
CA ALA A 105 -13.31 7.13 -3.16
C ALA A 105 -11.79 7.20 -3.43
N LEU A 106 -11.33 6.86 -4.65
CA LEU A 106 -9.94 7.07 -5.08
C LEU A 106 -9.57 8.56 -5.11
N ALA A 107 -10.43 9.40 -5.68
CA ALA A 107 -10.22 10.86 -5.72
C ALA A 107 -10.14 11.45 -4.30
N MET A 108 -10.97 10.97 -3.37
CA MET A 108 -10.91 11.37 -1.96
C MET A 108 -9.61 10.95 -1.25
N LEU A 109 -8.94 9.90 -1.74
CA LEU A 109 -7.60 9.49 -1.29
C LEU A 109 -6.47 10.28 -1.97
N GLY A 110 -6.81 11.22 -2.86
CA GLY A 110 -5.86 12.07 -3.57
C GLY A 110 -5.24 11.42 -4.82
N PHE A 111 -5.86 10.36 -5.35
CA PHE A 111 -5.50 9.82 -6.65
C PHE A 111 -6.11 10.68 -7.75
N ASP A 112 -5.29 11.20 -8.65
CA ASP A 112 -5.73 11.70 -9.94
C ASP A 112 -5.83 10.53 -10.94
N ASN A 113 -6.59 10.72 -12.02
CA ASN A 113 -6.78 9.67 -13.04
C ASN A 113 -5.48 9.34 -13.79
N ASP A 114 -4.46 10.19 -13.69
CA ASP A 114 -3.22 10.10 -14.46
C ASP A 114 -2.10 9.35 -13.71
N THR A 115 -2.25 9.10 -12.40
CA THR A 115 -1.22 8.41 -11.60
C THR A 115 -1.49 6.95 -11.32
N LEU A 116 -2.75 6.49 -11.43
CA LEU A 116 -3.15 5.11 -11.14
C LEU A 116 -3.65 4.37 -12.38
N ILE A 117 -2.92 3.34 -12.78
CA ILE A 117 -3.33 2.43 -13.84
C ILE A 117 -4.09 1.25 -13.25
N MET A 118 -5.25 0.96 -13.83
CA MET A 118 -6.12 -0.13 -13.42
C MET A 118 -5.99 -1.32 -14.36
N GLY A 119 -5.64 -2.48 -13.81
CA GLY A 119 -5.58 -3.76 -14.52
C GLY A 119 -6.69 -4.69 -14.05
N ARG A 120 -7.45 -5.25 -15.00
CA ARG A 120 -8.50 -6.25 -14.75
C ARG A 120 -8.25 -7.53 -15.55
N PRO A 121 -7.17 -8.26 -15.25
CA PRO A 121 -6.86 -9.48 -15.97
C PRO A 121 -7.88 -10.58 -15.63
N GLU A 122 -7.99 -11.57 -16.52
CA GLU A 122 -8.59 -12.83 -16.12
C GLU A 122 -7.83 -13.41 -14.92
N LYS A 123 -8.54 -14.17 -14.08
CA LYS A 123 -7.99 -14.75 -12.84
C LYS A 123 -6.67 -15.50 -13.04
N LYS A 124 -6.51 -16.19 -14.16
CA LYS A 124 -5.29 -16.96 -14.49
C LYS A 124 -4.08 -16.05 -14.80
N ASP A 125 -4.35 -14.84 -15.29
CA ASP A 125 -3.35 -13.89 -15.78
C ASP A 125 -2.98 -12.82 -14.74
N THR A 126 -3.71 -12.74 -13.62
CA THR A 126 -3.43 -11.79 -12.52
C THR A 126 -1.96 -11.80 -12.08
N SER A 127 -1.40 -13.00 -11.88
CA SER A 127 0.00 -13.13 -11.44
C SER A 127 1.02 -12.75 -12.52
N ILE A 128 0.66 -12.93 -13.79
CA ILE A 128 1.52 -12.62 -14.95
C ILE A 128 1.56 -11.11 -15.14
N MET A 129 0.39 -10.46 -15.17
CA MET A 129 0.27 -9.00 -15.27
C MET A 129 1.00 -8.31 -14.11
N ALA A 130 0.80 -8.79 -12.88
CA ALA A 130 1.51 -8.27 -11.71
C ALA A 130 3.03 -8.37 -11.85
N LEU A 131 3.54 -9.51 -12.30
CA LEU A 131 4.97 -9.70 -12.48
C LEU A 131 5.55 -8.82 -13.59
N GLN A 132 4.80 -8.63 -14.69
CA GLN A 132 5.19 -7.74 -15.78
C GLN A 132 5.22 -6.28 -15.32
N ALA A 133 4.20 -5.84 -14.58
CA ALA A 133 4.13 -4.51 -14.01
C ALA A 133 5.34 -4.23 -13.10
N VAL A 134 5.63 -5.14 -12.16
CA VAL A 134 6.79 -5.01 -11.26
C VAL A 134 8.10 -4.96 -12.05
N ARG A 135 8.29 -5.84 -13.03
CA ARG A 135 9.52 -5.90 -13.84
C ARG A 135 9.73 -4.69 -14.74
N SER A 136 8.67 -3.96 -15.08
CA SER A 136 8.78 -2.78 -15.95
C SER A 136 9.61 -1.65 -15.33
N GLY A 137 9.68 -1.57 -14.00
CA GLY A 137 10.30 -0.44 -13.29
C GLY A 137 9.61 0.91 -13.54
N LEU A 138 8.41 0.89 -14.13
CA LEU A 138 7.59 2.09 -14.35
C LEU A 138 6.77 2.44 -13.11
N PHE A 139 6.44 1.44 -12.30
CA PHE A 139 5.56 1.59 -11.16
C PHE A 139 6.33 1.69 -9.85
N ALA A 140 5.99 2.70 -9.05
CA ALA A 140 6.50 2.80 -7.69
C ALA A 140 5.88 1.74 -6.79
N ALA A 141 4.59 1.46 -6.99
CA ALA A 141 3.90 0.40 -6.29
C ALA A 141 2.81 -0.27 -7.13
N VAL A 142 2.58 -1.55 -6.86
CA VAL A 142 1.55 -2.39 -7.48
C VAL A 142 0.68 -3.00 -6.36
N PHE A 143 -0.60 -2.64 -6.34
CA PHE A 143 -1.61 -3.29 -5.51
C PHE A 143 -2.22 -4.46 -6.27
N ILE A 144 -2.41 -5.56 -5.55
CA ILE A 144 -3.00 -6.79 -6.07
C ILE A 144 -4.07 -7.23 -5.09
N ASP A 145 -5.33 -7.12 -5.50
CA ASP A 145 -6.45 -7.57 -4.69
C ASP A 145 -6.71 -9.06 -4.92
N LEU A 146 -6.42 -9.84 -3.88
CA LEU A 146 -6.67 -11.28 -3.79
C LEU A 146 -7.72 -11.57 -2.71
N SER A 147 -8.54 -10.59 -2.32
CA SER A 147 -9.59 -10.76 -1.31
C SER A 147 -10.66 -11.77 -1.76
N ALA A 148 -10.91 -11.86 -3.07
CA ALA A 148 -11.82 -12.85 -3.67
C ALA A 148 -11.22 -14.27 -3.76
N GLU A 149 -9.91 -14.45 -3.52
CA GLU A 149 -9.27 -15.75 -3.60
C GLU A 149 -9.47 -16.59 -2.33
N SER A 150 -10.27 -17.65 -2.43
CA SER A 150 -10.50 -18.58 -1.32
C SER A 150 -9.31 -19.52 -1.06
N ARG A 151 -8.46 -19.76 -2.06
CA ARG A 151 -7.29 -20.65 -1.97
C ARG A 151 -6.04 -19.95 -2.52
N LEU A 152 -5.05 -19.70 -1.66
CA LEU A 152 -3.82 -18.98 -2.01
C LEU A 152 -2.62 -19.90 -2.27
N GLY A 153 -2.85 -21.21 -2.48
CA GLY A 153 -1.79 -22.20 -2.68
C GLY A 153 -0.89 -21.89 -3.87
N SER A 154 -1.47 -21.54 -5.02
CA SER A 154 -0.73 -21.14 -6.24
C SER A 154 0.08 -19.85 -6.01
N TRP A 155 -0.46 -18.92 -5.23
CA TRP A 155 0.16 -17.63 -4.93
C TRP A 155 1.43 -17.72 -4.10
N VAL A 156 1.74 -18.86 -3.47
CA VAL A 156 3.02 -19.05 -2.77
C VAL A 156 4.20 -18.92 -3.73
N THR A 157 4.10 -19.53 -4.93
CA THR A 157 5.17 -19.42 -5.93
C THR A 157 5.19 -18.05 -6.58
N HIS A 158 4.02 -17.47 -6.88
CA HIS A 158 3.92 -16.16 -7.50
C HIS A 158 4.45 -15.04 -6.59
N SER A 159 4.11 -15.07 -5.30
CA SER A 159 4.62 -14.09 -4.32
C SER A 159 6.14 -14.13 -4.19
N ARG A 160 6.78 -15.30 -4.31
CA ARG A 160 8.26 -15.39 -4.36
C ARG A 160 8.84 -14.72 -5.59
N ARG A 161 8.24 -14.93 -6.76
CA ARG A 161 8.68 -14.28 -8.01
C ARG A 161 8.51 -12.77 -7.93
N LEU A 162 7.37 -12.31 -7.40
CA LEU A 162 7.12 -10.90 -7.14
C LEU A 162 8.14 -10.31 -6.17
N MET A 163 8.50 -11.03 -5.11
CA MET A 163 9.50 -10.60 -4.13
C MET A 163 10.89 -10.36 -4.75
N LEU A 164 11.31 -11.24 -5.66
CA LEU A 164 12.57 -11.07 -6.39
C LEU A 164 12.50 -9.88 -7.35
N ALA A 165 11.45 -9.81 -8.16
CA ALA A 165 11.26 -8.72 -9.11
C ALA A 165 11.13 -7.35 -8.42
N ALA A 166 10.39 -7.26 -7.32
CA ALA A 166 10.21 -6.04 -6.53
C ALA A 166 11.55 -5.50 -6.02
N ARG A 167 12.45 -6.39 -5.60
CA ARG A 167 13.76 -6.01 -5.12
C ARG A 167 14.65 -5.46 -6.24
N GLU A 168 14.57 -6.07 -7.43
CA GLU A 168 15.32 -5.65 -8.62
C GLU A 168 14.83 -4.31 -9.17
N SER A 169 13.52 -4.10 -9.23
CA SER A 169 12.91 -2.88 -9.79
C SER A 169 12.69 -1.77 -8.79
N HIS A 170 12.95 -2.01 -7.50
CA HIS A 170 12.56 -1.17 -6.37
C HIS A 170 11.04 -0.94 -6.23
N THR A 171 10.21 -1.60 -7.03
CA THR A 171 8.74 -1.50 -6.96
C THR A 171 8.21 -2.17 -5.69
N MET A 172 7.25 -1.50 -5.05
CA MET A 172 6.54 -2.03 -3.88
C MET A 172 5.36 -2.88 -4.31
N VAL A 173 5.13 -4.02 -3.66
CA VAL A 173 4.00 -4.89 -3.98
C VAL A 173 3.09 -5.02 -2.77
N TRP A 174 1.83 -4.68 -2.95
CA TRP A 174 0.80 -4.77 -1.92
C TRP A 174 -0.18 -5.88 -2.25
N LEU A 175 -0.17 -6.95 -1.47
CA LEU A 175 -1.09 -8.07 -1.60
C LEU A 175 -2.22 -7.91 -0.58
N GLN A 176 -3.43 -7.67 -1.02
CA GLN A 176 -4.61 -7.75 -0.15
C GLN A 176 -5.18 -9.17 -0.20
N THR A 177 -5.33 -9.81 0.96
CA THR A 177 -5.87 -11.17 1.07
C THR A 177 -7.00 -11.22 2.09
N SER A 178 -7.95 -12.13 1.86
CA SER A 178 -8.98 -12.42 2.86
C SER A 178 -8.38 -13.13 4.07
N MET A 179 -8.82 -12.74 5.27
CA MET A 179 -8.48 -13.46 6.52
C MET A 179 -8.95 -14.93 6.51
N LYS A 180 -9.96 -15.25 5.69
CA LYS A 180 -10.52 -16.61 5.55
C LYS A 180 -9.83 -17.44 4.46
N ALA A 181 -8.89 -16.86 3.71
CA ALA A 181 -8.26 -17.55 2.59
C ALA A 181 -7.37 -18.72 3.06
N HIS A 182 -7.62 -19.90 2.49
CA HIS A 182 -6.90 -21.11 2.86
C HIS A 182 -5.51 -21.19 2.19
N ARG A 183 -4.49 -21.57 2.96
CA ARG A 183 -3.12 -21.80 2.48
C ARG A 183 -2.34 -22.71 3.41
N HIS A 184 -1.59 -23.64 2.83
CA HIS A 184 -0.69 -24.52 3.59
C HIS A 184 0.64 -23.86 3.96
N LYS A 185 1.03 -22.82 3.23
CA LYS A 185 2.27 -22.06 3.46
C LYS A 185 1.96 -20.56 3.41
N PRO A 186 2.67 -19.74 4.22
CA PRO A 186 2.55 -18.29 4.14
C PRO A 186 2.98 -17.78 2.76
N LEU A 187 2.38 -16.69 2.31
CA LEU A 187 2.89 -15.95 1.15
C LEU A 187 4.26 -15.35 1.46
N SER A 188 5.10 -15.20 0.44
CA SER A 188 6.39 -14.54 0.56
C SER A 188 6.20 -13.02 0.61
N SER A 189 5.97 -12.51 1.82
CA SER A 189 5.93 -11.09 2.15
C SER A 189 7.00 -10.75 3.20
N GLN A 190 7.60 -9.57 3.11
CA GLN A 190 8.53 -9.05 4.10
C GLN A 190 7.79 -8.36 5.24
N VAL A 191 6.63 -7.79 4.94
CA VAL A 191 5.75 -7.15 5.92
C VAL A 191 4.38 -7.79 5.84
N ARG A 192 3.80 -8.13 6.99
CA ARG A 192 2.42 -8.63 7.07
C ARG A 192 1.66 -7.83 8.11
N MET A 193 0.51 -7.34 7.71
CA MET A 193 -0.42 -6.62 8.56
C MET A 193 -1.78 -7.31 8.57
N ARG A 194 -2.48 -7.20 9.69
CA ARG A 194 -3.89 -7.51 9.81
C ARG A 194 -4.63 -6.20 10.05
N VAL A 195 -5.70 -5.98 9.30
CA VAL A 195 -6.52 -4.77 9.39
C VAL A 195 -7.94 -5.16 9.73
N THR A 196 -8.41 -4.69 10.88
CA THR A 196 -9.75 -4.93 11.40
C THR A 196 -10.48 -3.61 11.63
N PRO A 197 -11.79 -3.55 11.32
CA PRO A 197 -12.55 -2.33 11.58
C PRO A 197 -12.76 -2.15 13.09
N GLN A 198 -12.72 -0.91 13.53
CA GLN A 198 -13.13 -0.44 14.86
C GLN A 198 -14.14 0.68 14.65
N ALA A 199 -15.07 0.92 15.59
CA ALA A 199 -16.25 1.77 15.39
C ALA A 199 -16.05 2.99 14.46
N ASN A 200 -15.04 3.82 14.73
CA ASN A 200 -14.68 4.99 13.89
C ASN A 200 -13.25 4.93 13.33
N ASN A 201 -12.54 3.81 13.48
CA ASN A 201 -11.10 3.70 13.21
C ASN A 201 -10.76 2.35 12.57
N ILE A 202 -9.49 2.16 12.21
CA ILE A 202 -8.97 0.85 11.83
C ILE A 202 -7.92 0.41 12.84
N ASP A 203 -8.03 -0.82 13.33
CA ASP A 203 -6.96 -1.45 14.10
C ASP A 203 -6.00 -2.13 13.11
N VAL A 204 -4.70 -1.82 13.24
CA VAL A 204 -3.66 -2.39 12.40
C VAL A 204 -2.64 -3.12 13.24
N GLN A 205 -2.62 -4.44 13.08
CA GLN A 205 -1.69 -5.32 13.76
C GLN A 205 -0.57 -5.75 12.80
N LEU A 206 0.67 -5.41 13.13
CA LEU A 206 1.87 -5.81 12.40
C LEU A 206 2.30 -7.22 12.82
N LEU A 207 1.93 -8.21 12.01
CA LEU A 207 2.20 -9.64 12.25
C LEU A 207 3.62 -10.07 11.87
N LYS A 208 4.25 -9.38 10.92
CA LYS A 208 5.60 -9.70 10.45
C LYS A 208 6.30 -8.43 9.96
N HIS A 209 7.59 -8.29 10.30
CA HIS A 209 8.47 -7.27 9.76
C HIS A 209 9.88 -7.80 9.56
N ALA A 210 10.30 -8.00 8.30
CA ALA A 210 11.57 -8.67 7.96
C ALA A 210 12.83 -7.93 8.43
N ARG A 211 12.76 -6.63 8.75
CA ARG A 211 13.91 -5.83 9.23
C ARG A 211 13.96 -5.64 10.76
N GLY A 212 13.31 -6.53 11.53
CA GLY A 212 13.48 -6.57 12.99
C GLY A 212 12.66 -5.56 13.78
N GLY A 213 11.50 -5.14 13.27
CA GLY A 213 10.54 -4.38 14.07
C GLY A 213 9.86 -5.33 15.06
N ALA A 214 9.72 -4.93 16.33
CA ALA A 214 8.88 -5.65 17.27
C ALA A 214 7.44 -5.75 16.70
N PRO A 215 6.70 -6.83 16.95
CA PRO A 215 5.28 -6.87 16.64
C PRO A 215 4.62 -5.65 17.29
N TRP A 216 3.93 -4.86 16.48
CA TRP A 216 3.23 -3.65 16.91
C TRP A 216 1.74 -3.85 16.71
N ASN A 217 0.98 -3.57 17.76
CA ASN A 217 -0.47 -3.42 17.68
C ASN A 217 -0.76 -1.96 17.95
N GLY A 218 -1.53 -1.32 17.08
CA GLY A 218 -2.06 -0.02 17.43
C GLY A 218 -3.13 0.45 16.47
N GLU A 219 -3.89 1.39 17.00
CA GLU A 219 -5.01 2.01 16.32
C GLU A 219 -4.50 3.07 15.36
N LEU A 220 -4.91 2.97 14.08
CA LEU A 220 -4.76 4.07 13.15
C LEU A 220 -6.08 4.82 13.11
N ARG A 221 -6.03 6.07 13.55
CA ARG A 221 -7.06 7.03 13.15
C ARG A 221 -6.80 7.35 11.70
N HIS A 222 -7.64 6.82 10.82
CA HIS A 222 -7.58 7.22 9.43
C HIS A 222 -7.88 8.74 9.40
N PRO A 223 -7.14 9.58 8.68
CA PRO A 223 -7.51 10.99 8.49
C PRO A 223 -8.82 11.17 7.71
N ALA A 224 -9.48 10.04 7.39
CA ALA A 224 -10.83 9.99 6.90
C ALA A 224 -11.84 9.49 7.94
N THR A 225 -11.69 9.87 9.21
CA THR A 225 -12.84 10.20 10.05
C THR A 225 -13.55 11.45 9.48
N TRP A 226 -13.93 11.41 8.20
CA TRP A 226 -15.05 12.20 7.70
C TRP A 226 -16.24 11.36 8.04
N HIS A 227 -17.18 11.95 8.78
CA HIS A 227 -18.45 11.36 9.19
C HIS A 227 -18.91 10.24 8.24
N PHE A 228 -18.69 8.99 8.63
CA PHE A 228 -19.44 7.85 8.10
C PHE A 228 -20.86 7.92 8.69
N GLU A 229 -21.52 9.06 8.50
CA GLU A 229 -22.91 9.24 8.84
C GLU A 229 -23.74 8.62 7.72
N SER A 230 -24.49 7.60 8.13
CA SER A 230 -25.52 6.86 7.40
C SER A 230 -25.06 5.71 6.49
N GLU A 231 -25.77 4.61 6.70
CA GLU A 231 -25.58 3.23 6.27
C GLU A 231 -25.63 2.97 4.74
N GLN A 232 -25.35 3.95 3.88
CA GLN A 232 -25.64 3.82 2.44
C GLN A 232 -24.48 4.07 1.46
N ASN A 233 -23.29 4.54 1.87
CA ASN A 233 -22.25 4.94 0.92
C ASN A 233 -20.84 4.39 1.20
N MET A 234 -20.69 3.07 1.39
CA MET A 234 -19.42 2.52 1.86
C MET A 234 -18.97 1.23 1.18
N PHE A 235 -18.73 1.28 -0.13
CA PHE A 235 -17.90 0.26 -0.77
C PHE A 235 -16.92 0.90 -1.75
N LEU A 236 -15.62 0.73 -1.46
CA LEU A 236 -14.55 0.91 -2.44
C LEU A 236 -14.70 -0.04 -3.63
N LEU A 237 -15.54 -1.07 -3.52
CA LEU A 237 -15.83 -2.07 -4.53
C LEU A 237 -17.34 -2.12 -4.78
N SER A 238 -17.82 -1.54 -5.88
CA SER A 238 -19.20 -1.78 -6.31
C SER A 238 -19.30 -3.12 -7.02
N HIS A 239 -20.25 -3.96 -6.63
CA HIS A 239 -20.64 -5.12 -7.43
C HIS A 239 -21.59 -4.62 -8.52
N GLU A 240 -21.21 -4.74 -9.80
CA GLU A 240 -22.17 -4.60 -10.89
C GLU A 240 -23.09 -5.83 -10.85
N THR A 241 -24.31 -5.64 -10.37
CA THR A 241 -25.40 -6.58 -10.62
C THR A 241 -25.92 -6.30 -12.03
N SER A 242 -25.59 -7.18 -12.98
CA SER A 242 -26.28 -7.31 -14.26
C SER A 242 -27.72 -7.77 -14.07
#